data_AF-A0A5J9U5T1-F1
#
_entry.id   AF-A0A5J9U5T1-F1
#
_cell.length_a   1.000
_cell.length_b   1.000
_cell.length_c   1.000
_cell.angle_alpha   90.00
_cell.angle_beta   90.00
_cell.angle_gamma   90.00
#
_symmetry.space_group_name_H-M   'P 1'
#
loop_
_entity.id
_entity.type
_entity.pdbx_description
1 polymer ?
#
loop_
_entity_poly.entity_id
_entity_poly.type
_entity_poly.pdbx_seq_one_letter_code
_entity_poly.pdbx_strand_id
1 'polypeptide(L)'
;MKRCAPHLASRCRPNQNAQRTGQAPGSVPPKPTRPVFLGAACTVFGIFKEYTARREAFLRAITTDEEELFCKFNPSLDNVCLYGHNNGRWEVTTYESEREDPSRLPAGPAVGLNLVRDNLGRLLWLREIAIQCDAWLMRMSFLISAHLMNANARRRLFNHISSLKTVHEAFLDSDTYQRLSREAEEKERSGVAAAVDQEEEIDFHLRTLLDGMR
;
A
#
# COMPACT_ATOMS: atom_id res chain seq x y z
N MET A 1 31.23 -61.82 -14.82
CA MET A 1 31.97 -60.58 -15.16
C MET A 1 31.29 -59.92 -16.36
N LYS A 2 30.95 -58.61 -16.24
CA LYS A 2 30.62 -57.56 -17.25
C LYS A 2 29.87 -57.98 -18.54
N ARG A 3 28.54 -57.76 -18.65
CA ARG A 3 27.77 -56.60 -19.21
C ARG A 3 27.99 -56.26 -20.70
N CYS A 4 26.92 -56.32 -21.50
CA CYS A 4 26.30 -55.17 -22.21
C CYS A 4 24.97 -55.56 -22.91
N ALA A 5 24.06 -54.59 -23.04
CA ALA A 5 22.63 -54.70 -23.39
C ALA A 5 22.31 -54.90 -24.89
N PRO A 6 21.05 -55.21 -25.26
CA PRO A 6 20.54 -54.96 -26.61
C PRO A 6 19.45 -53.88 -26.68
N HIS A 7 19.50 -53.16 -27.80
CA HIS A 7 18.54 -52.19 -28.30
C HIS A 7 17.39 -52.88 -29.08
N LEU A 8 16.22 -52.22 -29.04
CA LEU A 8 15.08 -52.20 -29.98
C LEU A 8 14.50 -53.51 -30.55
N ALA A 9 13.20 -53.71 -30.29
CA ALA A 9 12.24 -54.10 -31.33
C ALA A 9 10.84 -53.55 -31.03
N SER A 10 10.28 -52.91 -32.05
CA SER A 10 8.94 -52.31 -32.18
C SER A 10 7.80 -53.31 -32.06
N ARG A 11 6.68 -52.91 -31.45
CA ARG A 11 5.34 -53.43 -31.78
C ARG A 11 4.30 -52.32 -31.76
N CYS A 12 3.75 -52.04 -32.94
CA CYS A 12 2.56 -51.23 -33.18
C CYS A 12 1.32 -51.83 -32.50
N ARG A 13 0.49 -50.98 -31.88
CA ARG A 13 -0.97 -51.13 -31.76
C ARG A 13 -1.64 -49.74 -31.65
N PRO A 14 -2.94 -49.63 -31.98
CA PRO A 14 -3.39 -48.68 -32.99
C PRO A 14 -3.92 -47.35 -32.46
N ASN A 15 -3.92 -46.41 -33.40
CA ASN A 15 -4.43 -45.05 -33.39
C ASN A 15 -5.91 -44.97 -32.94
N GLN A 16 -6.16 -44.39 -31.76
CA GLN A 16 -7.48 -43.87 -31.40
C GLN A 16 -7.44 -42.34 -31.49
N ASN A 17 -7.74 -41.84 -32.68
CA ASN A 17 -7.99 -40.43 -32.91
C ASN A 17 -9.45 -40.30 -33.34
N ALA A 18 -10.35 -40.06 -32.38
CA ALA A 18 -11.73 -39.69 -32.65
C ALA A 18 -12.31 -38.89 -31.48
N GLN A 19 -11.84 -37.65 -31.33
CA GLN A 19 -12.66 -36.53 -30.85
C GLN A 19 -12.00 -35.21 -31.27
N ARG A 20 -12.13 -34.90 -32.56
CA ARG A 20 -11.99 -33.54 -33.08
C ARG A 20 -13.23 -32.75 -32.64
N THR A 21 -13.10 -31.89 -31.65
CA THR A 21 -13.87 -30.65 -31.59
C THR A 21 -12.97 -29.54 -32.11
N GLY A 22 -13.38 -28.93 -33.22
CA GLY A 22 -12.54 -28.06 -34.04
C GLY A 22 -11.98 -26.86 -33.28
N GLN A 23 -10.65 -26.78 -33.25
CA GLN A 23 -9.93 -25.53 -33.00
C GLN A 23 -9.48 -24.99 -34.37
N ALA A 24 -9.95 -23.82 -34.74
CA ALA A 24 -9.56 -23.16 -35.99
C ALA A 24 -8.05 -22.82 -35.95
N PRO A 25 -7.28 -23.11 -37.01
CA PRO A 25 -5.88 -22.74 -37.06
C PRO A 25 -5.78 -21.26 -37.42
N GLY A 26 -5.42 -20.42 -36.45
CA GLY A 26 -5.17 -19.00 -36.72
C GLY A 26 -5.61 -18.01 -35.64
N SER A 27 -5.92 -18.43 -34.42
CA SER A 27 -6.09 -17.45 -33.34
C SER A 27 -4.73 -16.83 -33.00
N VAL A 28 -4.45 -15.68 -33.60
CA VAL A 28 -3.38 -14.77 -33.18
C VAL A 28 -3.50 -14.64 -31.66
N PRO A 29 -2.40 -14.84 -30.87
CA PRO A 29 -2.47 -14.60 -29.43
C PRO A 29 -3.05 -13.20 -29.22
N PRO A 30 -4.02 -13.01 -28.29
CA PRO A 30 -4.61 -11.70 -28.09
C PRO A 30 -3.47 -10.71 -27.90
N LYS A 31 -3.41 -9.69 -28.78
CA LYS A 31 -2.46 -8.59 -28.62
C LYS A 31 -2.57 -8.15 -27.16
N PRO A 32 -1.46 -7.98 -26.42
CA PRO A 32 -1.55 -7.50 -25.05
C PRO A 32 -2.32 -6.18 -25.09
N THR A 33 -3.58 -6.23 -24.69
CA THR A 33 -4.47 -5.09 -24.67
C THR A 33 -3.88 -4.21 -23.60
N ARG A 34 -3.42 -3.02 -24.00
CA ARG A 34 -2.90 -2.03 -23.06
C ARG A 34 -3.95 -1.90 -21.95
N PRO A 35 -3.59 -2.13 -20.67
CA PRO A 35 -4.56 -1.98 -19.59
C PRO A 35 -5.24 -0.62 -19.75
N VAL A 36 -6.57 -0.59 -19.76
CA VAL A 36 -7.40 0.61 -19.98
C VAL A 36 -7.04 1.74 -18.99
N PHE A 37 -6.45 1.34 -17.86
CA PHE A 37 -5.93 2.20 -16.83
C PHE A 37 -4.71 3.07 -17.24
N LEU A 38 -3.97 2.73 -18.31
CA LEU A 38 -2.95 3.61 -18.88
C LEU A 38 -3.62 4.82 -19.56
N GLY A 39 -3.92 5.84 -18.77
CA GLY A 39 -4.34 7.15 -19.27
C GLY A 39 -3.36 7.72 -20.31
N ALA A 40 -3.70 8.88 -20.86
CA ALA A 40 -2.98 9.55 -21.95
C ALA A 40 -1.48 9.84 -21.69
N ALA A 41 -0.95 9.57 -20.49
CA ALA A 41 0.44 9.73 -20.11
C ALA A 41 1.39 8.73 -20.79
N CYS A 42 1.68 8.96 -22.07
CA CYS A 42 2.67 8.18 -22.84
C CYS A 42 4.09 8.79 -22.80
N THR A 43 4.31 9.82 -21.97
CA THR A 43 5.59 10.56 -21.90
C THR A 43 6.11 10.60 -20.47
N VAL A 44 7.43 10.79 -20.31
CA VAL A 44 8.08 10.93 -18.99
C VAL A 44 7.39 12.04 -18.18
N PHE A 45 7.12 13.17 -18.83
CA PHE A 45 6.44 14.30 -18.20
C PHE A 45 4.98 13.99 -17.84
N GLY A 46 4.26 13.26 -18.69
CA GLY A 46 2.89 12.83 -18.40
C GLY A 46 2.81 11.95 -17.15
N ILE A 47 3.67 10.92 -17.06
CA ILE A 47 3.71 10.04 -15.89
C ILE A 47 4.12 10.84 -14.65
N PHE A 48 5.14 11.69 -14.76
CA PHE A 48 5.56 12.54 -13.65
C PHE A 48 4.45 13.49 -13.18
N LYS A 49 3.68 14.08 -14.09
CA LYS A 49 2.53 14.92 -13.74
C LYS A 49 1.46 14.12 -12.98
N GLU A 50 1.15 12.91 -13.42
CA GLU A 50 0.20 12.04 -12.72
C GLU A 50 0.73 11.62 -11.33
N TYR A 51 2.03 11.29 -11.23
CA TYR A 51 2.69 11.01 -9.95
C TYR A 51 2.50 12.18 -8.98
N THR A 52 2.82 13.40 -9.41
CA THR A 52 2.71 14.59 -8.57
C THR A 52 1.27 14.84 -8.14
N ALA A 53 0.29 14.74 -9.04
CA ALA A 53 -1.10 14.95 -8.68
C ALA A 53 -1.61 13.94 -7.64
N ARG A 54 -1.24 12.66 -7.78
CA ARG A 54 -1.59 11.61 -6.82
C ARG A 54 -0.87 11.79 -5.49
N ARG A 55 0.42 12.18 -5.53
CA ARG A 55 1.21 12.52 -4.35
C ARG A 55 0.55 13.63 -3.53
N GLU A 56 0.11 14.70 -4.19
CA GLU A 56 -0.62 15.80 -3.53
C GLU A 56 -1.95 15.33 -2.94
N ALA A 57 -2.68 14.44 -3.63
CA ALA A 57 -3.91 13.85 -3.09
C ALA A 57 -3.67 13.08 -1.78
N PHE A 58 -2.61 12.26 -1.74
CA PHE A 58 -2.25 11.52 -0.53
C PHE A 58 -1.79 12.45 0.60
N LEU A 59 -0.97 13.45 0.29
CA LEU A 59 -0.51 14.42 1.28
C LEU A 59 -1.69 15.17 1.90
N ARG A 60 -2.63 15.62 1.07
CA ARG A 60 -3.85 16.26 1.55
C ARG A 60 -4.65 15.33 2.48
N ALA A 61 -4.81 14.06 2.10
CA ALA A 61 -5.55 13.07 2.89
C ALA A 61 -4.97 12.88 4.30
N ILE A 62 -3.64 12.79 4.42
CA ILE A 62 -2.96 12.55 5.70
C ILE A 62 -2.60 13.83 6.47
N THR A 63 -2.83 15.01 5.89
CA THR A 63 -2.56 16.31 6.55
C THR A 63 -3.83 17.12 6.74
N THR A 64 -4.38 17.71 5.68
CA THR A 64 -5.54 18.61 5.72
C THR A 64 -6.82 17.87 6.08
N ASP A 65 -7.02 16.69 5.51
CA ASP A 65 -8.26 15.91 5.64
C ASP A 65 -8.06 14.71 6.60
N GLU A 66 -7.11 14.80 7.53
CA GLU A 66 -6.69 13.72 8.43
C GLU A 66 -7.86 13.06 9.19
N GLU A 67 -8.79 13.88 9.69
CA GLU A 67 -9.99 13.44 10.43
C GLU A 67 -11.02 12.76 9.53
N GLU A 68 -11.21 13.28 8.32
CA GLU A 68 -12.08 12.64 7.33
C GLU A 68 -11.53 11.26 6.93
N LEU A 69 -10.20 11.18 6.74
CA LEU A 69 -9.51 9.94 6.43
C LEU A 69 -9.70 8.90 7.55
N PHE A 70 -9.58 9.31 8.83
CA PHE A 70 -9.78 8.43 9.98
C PHE A 70 -11.18 7.83 10.01
N CYS A 71 -12.19 8.67 9.81
CA CYS A 71 -13.60 8.26 9.79
C CYS A 71 -13.85 7.25 8.67
N LYS A 72 -13.24 7.45 7.50
CA LYS A 72 -13.40 6.56 6.33
C LYS A 72 -12.67 5.23 6.48
N PHE A 73 -11.57 5.17 7.24
CA PHE A 73 -10.87 3.93 7.57
C PHE A 73 -11.58 3.13 8.67
N ASN A 74 -12.83 2.72 8.42
CA ASN A 74 -13.64 2.01 9.39
C ASN A 74 -13.12 0.56 9.62
N PRO A 75 -12.75 0.17 10.86
CA PRO A 75 -12.28 -1.18 11.18
C PRO A 75 -13.31 -2.29 10.96
N SER A 76 -14.60 -1.95 10.88
CA SER A 76 -15.70 -2.90 10.66
C SER A 76 -15.85 -3.32 9.19
N LEU A 77 -15.13 -2.67 8.27
CA LEU A 77 -15.14 -2.99 6.84
C LEU A 77 -14.01 -3.96 6.51
N ASP A 78 -14.27 -4.91 5.61
CA ASP A 78 -13.22 -5.81 5.12
C ASP A 78 -12.23 -5.03 4.24
N ASN A 79 -10.99 -4.94 4.71
CA ASN A 79 -9.81 -4.34 4.06
C ASN A 79 -10.12 -3.11 3.18
N VAL A 80 -9.90 -1.91 3.71
CA VAL A 80 -10.04 -0.67 2.93
C VAL A 80 -8.72 -0.27 2.28
N CYS A 81 -8.82 0.49 1.20
CA CYS A 81 -7.70 1.04 0.45
C CYS A 81 -7.88 2.55 0.27
N LEU A 82 -6.76 3.29 0.27
CA LEU A 82 -6.73 4.72 -0.04
C LEU A 82 -6.29 4.92 -1.49
N TYR A 83 -6.96 5.75 -2.27
CA TYR A 83 -6.56 6.09 -3.63
C TYR A 83 -6.34 7.58 -3.81
N GLY A 84 -5.26 7.93 -4.49
CA GLY A 84 -5.02 9.27 -5.02
C GLY A 84 -5.35 9.33 -6.50
N HIS A 85 -6.12 10.33 -6.91
CA HIS A 85 -6.51 10.58 -8.30
C HIS A 85 -5.64 11.65 -8.97
N ASN A 86 -5.61 11.66 -10.30
CA ASN A 86 -4.85 12.63 -11.09
C ASN A 86 -5.41 14.07 -11.04
N ASN A 87 -6.57 14.27 -10.43
CA ASN A 87 -7.20 15.56 -10.17
C ASN A 87 -6.91 16.09 -8.75
N GLY A 88 -6.02 15.44 -8.00
CA GLY A 88 -5.65 15.83 -6.64
C GLY A 88 -6.68 15.44 -5.57
N ARG A 89 -7.74 14.71 -5.92
CA ARG A 89 -8.69 14.15 -4.95
C ARG A 89 -8.23 12.79 -4.47
N TRP A 90 -8.66 12.41 -3.28
CA TRP A 90 -8.47 11.07 -2.75
C TRP A 90 -9.81 10.39 -2.47
N GLU A 91 -9.83 9.06 -2.47
CA GLU A 91 -11.00 8.26 -2.09
C GLU A 91 -10.59 7.07 -1.22
N VAL A 92 -11.51 6.56 -0.41
CA VAL A 92 -11.35 5.30 0.32
C VAL A 92 -12.40 4.34 -0.18
N THR A 93 -11.98 3.14 -0.56
CA THR A 93 -12.85 2.08 -1.10
C THR A 93 -12.53 0.75 -0.44
N THR A 94 -13.48 -0.19 -0.44
CA THR A 94 -13.22 -1.56 0.02
C THR A 94 -12.45 -2.35 -1.04
N TYR A 95 -11.57 -3.25 -0.61
CA TYR A 95 -10.79 -4.09 -1.52
C TYR A 95 -11.69 -4.98 -2.40
N GLU A 96 -12.84 -5.41 -1.88
CA GLU A 96 -13.84 -6.15 -2.67
C GLU A 96 -14.31 -5.38 -3.91
N SER A 97 -14.66 -4.09 -3.73
CA SER A 97 -15.09 -3.23 -4.85
C SER A 97 -14.00 -3.03 -5.93
N GLU A 98 -12.73 -3.21 -5.59
CA GLU A 98 -11.63 -3.15 -6.55
C GLU A 98 -11.51 -4.43 -7.38
N ARG A 99 -11.72 -5.60 -6.76
CA ARG A 99 -11.61 -6.89 -7.44
C ARG A 99 -12.64 -7.06 -8.55
N GLU A 100 -13.79 -6.43 -8.40
CA GLU A 100 -14.90 -6.51 -9.34
C GLU A 100 -14.69 -5.69 -10.62
N ASP A 101 -13.79 -4.69 -10.61
CA ASP A 101 -13.48 -3.87 -11.79
C ASP A 101 -11.99 -3.99 -12.19
N PRO A 102 -11.65 -4.89 -13.13
CA PRO A 102 -10.29 -5.05 -13.66
C PRO A 102 -9.73 -3.79 -14.36
N SER A 103 -10.58 -2.79 -14.62
CA SER A 103 -10.19 -1.51 -15.22
C SER A 103 -9.70 -0.50 -14.19
N ARG A 104 -9.93 -0.75 -12.89
CA ARG A 104 -9.42 0.09 -11.79
C ARG A 104 -7.90 -0.01 -11.68
N LEU A 105 -7.35 0.98 -10.97
CA LEU A 105 -5.95 1.05 -10.57
C LEU A 105 -5.49 -0.28 -9.93
N PRO A 106 -4.19 -0.63 -10.02
CA PRO A 106 -3.59 -1.60 -9.10
C PRO A 106 -4.01 -1.30 -7.66
N ALA A 107 -4.30 -2.35 -6.88
CA ALA A 107 -4.76 -2.26 -5.50
C ALA A 107 -4.05 -1.13 -4.74
N GLY A 108 -4.84 -0.26 -4.12
CA GLY A 108 -4.40 0.99 -3.51
C GLY A 108 -3.41 0.77 -2.37
N PRO A 109 -2.65 1.81 -1.95
CA PRO A 109 -1.87 1.74 -0.73
C PRO A 109 -2.78 1.48 0.50
N ALA A 110 -2.13 1.08 1.59
CA ALA A 110 -2.75 0.97 2.91
C ALA A 110 -3.83 -0.12 3.08
N VAL A 111 -3.83 -1.16 2.23
CA VAL A 111 -4.73 -2.32 2.38
C VAL A 111 -4.64 -2.89 3.80
N GLY A 112 -5.78 -2.94 4.50
CA GLY A 112 -5.88 -3.54 5.83
C GLY A 112 -5.39 -2.65 6.98
N LEU A 113 -4.90 -1.42 6.71
CA LEU A 113 -4.52 -0.48 7.79
C LEU A 113 -5.74 0.00 8.60
N ASN A 114 -6.96 -0.21 8.13
CA ASN A 114 -8.17 0.02 8.93
C ASN A 114 -8.28 -0.96 10.12
N LEU A 115 -7.74 -2.18 10.01
CA LEU A 115 -7.82 -3.19 11.06
C LEU A 115 -6.96 -2.86 12.29
N VAL A 116 -5.91 -2.08 12.10
CA VAL A 116 -4.98 -1.66 13.16
C VAL A 116 -5.16 -0.21 13.56
N ARG A 117 -6.10 0.53 12.95
CA ARG A 117 -6.30 1.98 13.16
C ARG A 117 -6.44 2.35 14.63
N ASP A 118 -7.24 1.59 15.39
CA ASP A 118 -7.56 1.92 16.78
C ASP A 118 -6.49 1.40 17.76
N ASN A 119 -5.72 0.41 17.34
CA ASN A 119 -4.65 -0.19 18.15
C ASN A 119 -3.30 0.51 17.93
N LEU A 120 -3.15 1.23 16.82
CA LEU A 120 -1.97 1.98 16.46
C LEU A 120 -2.18 3.45 16.83
N GLY A 121 -1.20 4.07 17.49
CA GLY A 121 -1.26 5.51 17.78
C GLY A 121 -1.45 6.31 16.47
N ARG A 122 -2.30 7.34 16.51
CA ARG A 122 -2.71 8.16 15.35
C ARG A 122 -1.54 8.59 14.46
N LEU A 123 -0.47 9.09 15.10
CA LEU A 123 0.76 9.51 14.46
C LEU A 123 1.45 8.37 13.68
N LEU A 124 1.62 7.22 14.34
CA LEU A 124 2.28 6.05 13.76
C LEU A 124 1.41 5.46 12.63
N TRP A 125 0.10 5.46 12.80
CA TRP A 125 -0.85 5.03 11.77
C TRP A 125 -0.75 5.86 10.49
N LEU A 126 -0.76 7.19 10.60
CA LEU A 126 -0.58 8.07 9.43
C LEU A 126 0.80 7.92 8.79
N ARG A 127 1.84 7.70 9.60
CA ARG A 127 3.20 7.44 9.10
C ARG A 127 3.25 6.17 8.26
N GLU A 128 2.62 5.09 8.72
CA GLU A 128 2.52 3.85 7.95
C GLU A 128 1.76 4.06 6.65
N ILE A 129 0.65 4.80 6.66
CA ILE A 129 -0.08 5.16 5.43
C ILE A 129 0.85 5.90 4.45
N ALA A 130 1.60 6.90 4.93
CA ALA A 130 2.51 7.68 4.08
C ALA A 130 3.54 6.80 3.38
N ILE A 131 4.17 5.87 4.11
CA ILE A 131 5.16 4.92 3.56
C ILE A 131 4.53 3.99 2.50
N GLN A 132 3.33 3.48 2.78
CA GLN A 132 2.61 2.63 1.80
C GLN A 132 2.22 3.41 0.54
N CYS A 133 1.83 4.69 0.67
CA CYS A 133 1.55 5.58 -0.45
C CYS A 133 2.78 5.78 -1.34
N ASP A 134 3.97 5.98 -0.77
CA ASP A 134 5.22 6.10 -1.53
C ASP A 134 5.52 4.85 -2.36
N ALA A 135 5.39 3.67 -1.75
CA ALA A 135 5.60 2.40 -2.44
C ALA A 135 4.61 2.22 -3.61
N TRP A 136 3.33 2.57 -3.40
CA TRP A 136 2.32 2.48 -4.43
C TRP A 136 2.56 3.46 -5.58
N LEU A 137 2.90 4.73 -5.31
CA LEU A 137 3.21 5.72 -6.34
C LEU A 137 4.38 5.27 -7.23
N MET A 138 5.41 4.68 -6.64
CA MET A 138 6.53 4.08 -7.37
C MET A 138 6.07 2.92 -8.24
N ARG A 139 5.29 1.98 -7.68
CA ARG A 139 4.70 0.86 -8.43
C ARG A 139 3.90 1.37 -9.64
N MET A 140 3.03 2.36 -9.44
CA MET A 140 2.19 2.94 -10.49
C MET A 140 3.02 3.53 -11.63
N SER A 141 4.00 4.38 -11.28
CA SER A 141 4.84 5.07 -12.25
C SER A 141 5.68 4.09 -13.07
N PHE A 142 6.20 3.03 -12.43
CA PHE A 142 7.06 2.06 -13.09
C PHE A 142 6.32 0.93 -13.80
N LEU A 143 5.09 0.61 -13.39
CA LEU A 143 4.21 -0.27 -14.15
C LEU A 143 3.93 0.33 -15.54
N ILE A 144 3.56 1.61 -15.60
CA ILE A 144 3.28 2.32 -16.84
C ILE A 144 4.55 2.45 -17.69
N SER A 145 5.66 2.86 -17.08
CA SER A 145 6.91 3.09 -17.83
C SER A 145 7.55 1.80 -18.34
N ALA A 146 7.37 0.65 -17.68
CA ALA A 146 7.87 -0.65 -18.14
C ALA A 146 7.29 -1.04 -19.51
N HIS A 147 6.03 -0.72 -19.77
CA HIS A 147 5.37 -1.05 -21.02
C HIS A 147 5.74 -0.11 -22.17
N LEU A 148 6.12 1.14 -21.88
CA LEU A 148 6.12 2.23 -22.87
C LEU A 148 7.48 2.90 -23.09
N MET A 149 8.42 2.75 -22.15
CA MET A 149 9.63 3.56 -22.13
C MET A 149 10.89 2.72 -22.28
N ASN A 150 11.89 3.27 -22.98
CA ASN A 150 13.24 2.75 -22.98
C ASN A 150 13.96 3.03 -21.65
N ALA A 151 15.13 2.44 -21.45
CA ALA A 151 15.90 2.57 -20.21
C ALA A 151 16.25 4.03 -19.85
N ASN A 152 16.57 4.86 -20.85
CA ASN A 152 16.92 6.27 -20.63
C ASN A 152 15.70 7.09 -20.17
N ALA A 153 14.52 6.85 -20.74
CA ALA A 153 13.29 7.50 -20.32
C ALA A 153 12.88 7.08 -18.90
N ARG A 154 13.02 5.81 -18.53
CA ARG A 154 12.78 5.36 -17.15
C ARG A 154 13.75 6.00 -16.15
N ARG A 155 15.02 6.14 -16.52
CA ARG A 155 16.02 6.86 -15.69
C ARG A 155 15.66 8.32 -15.48
N ARG A 156 15.24 9.02 -16.54
CA ARG A 156 14.78 10.41 -16.45
C ARG A 156 13.54 10.54 -15.56
N LEU A 157 12.57 9.63 -15.69
CA LEU A 157 11.40 9.59 -14.83
C LEU A 157 11.78 9.43 -13.35
N PHE A 158 12.69 8.48 -13.06
CA PHE A 158 13.20 8.28 -11.70
C PHE A 158 13.82 9.56 -11.13
N ASN A 159 14.64 10.26 -11.91
CA ASN A 159 15.26 11.52 -11.47
C ASN A 159 14.23 12.62 -11.19
N HIS A 160 13.17 12.72 -12.00
CA HIS A 160 12.08 13.67 -11.72
C HIS A 160 11.35 13.32 -10.43
N ILE A 161 10.97 12.06 -10.24
CA ILE A 161 10.31 11.59 -9.01
C ILE A 161 11.19 11.85 -7.78
N SER A 162 12.47 11.48 -7.86
CA SER A 162 13.44 11.62 -6.76
C SER A 162 13.83 13.07 -6.45
N SER A 163 13.44 14.03 -7.30
CA SER A 163 13.65 15.46 -7.02
C SER A 163 12.62 16.04 -6.05
N LEU A 164 11.56 15.29 -5.75
CA LEU A 164 10.53 15.66 -4.78
C LEU A 164 10.75 14.90 -3.47
N LYS A 165 10.37 15.52 -2.35
CA LYS A 165 10.20 14.78 -1.09
C LYS A 165 9.19 13.66 -1.30
N THR A 166 9.42 12.52 -0.69
CA THR A 166 8.42 11.45 -0.55
C THR A 166 7.17 11.98 0.19
N VAL A 167 6.07 11.24 0.11
CA VAL A 167 4.87 11.51 0.92
C VAL A 167 5.24 11.43 2.40
N HIS A 168 6.04 10.42 2.79
CA HIS A 168 6.53 10.27 4.15
C HIS A 168 7.37 11.48 4.62
N GLU A 169 8.39 11.89 3.88
CA GLU A 169 9.21 13.06 4.24
C GLU A 169 8.38 14.34 4.34
N ALA A 170 7.50 14.59 3.36
CA ALA A 170 6.64 15.77 3.39
C ALA A 170 5.60 15.72 4.51
N PHE A 171 5.16 14.54 4.93
CA PHE A 171 4.31 14.37 6.11
C PHE A 171 5.08 14.71 7.41
N LEU A 172 6.31 14.23 7.57
CA LEU A 172 7.15 14.57 8.73
C LEU A 172 7.38 16.09 8.89
N ASP A 173 7.46 16.79 7.78
CA ASP A 173 7.63 18.26 7.74
C ASP A 173 6.32 19.04 7.96
N SER A 174 5.18 18.36 8.04
CA SER A 174 3.86 19.02 8.11
C SER A 174 3.49 19.46 9.53
N ASP A 175 2.70 20.53 9.63
CA ASP A 175 2.13 20.98 10.91
C ASP A 175 1.28 19.89 11.58
N THR A 176 0.60 19.05 10.78
CA THR A 176 -0.16 17.90 11.28
C THR A 176 0.74 16.93 12.05
N TYR A 177 1.90 16.56 11.49
CA TYR A 177 2.85 15.69 12.18
C TYR A 177 3.40 16.35 13.46
N GLN A 178 3.81 17.62 13.38
CA GLN A 178 4.36 18.33 14.54
C GLN A 178 3.35 18.42 15.68
N ARG A 179 2.08 18.70 15.36
CA ARG A 179 0.98 18.71 16.33
C ARG A 179 0.80 17.33 16.98
N LEU A 180 0.64 16.28 16.18
CA LEU A 180 0.42 14.92 16.68
C LEU A 180 1.62 14.36 17.47
N SER A 181 2.84 14.74 17.10
CA SER A 181 4.06 14.38 17.85
C SER A 181 4.05 14.98 19.24
N ARG A 182 3.75 16.28 19.36
CA ARG A 182 3.64 16.94 20.67
C ARG A 182 2.52 16.34 21.53
N GLU A 183 1.36 16.09 20.94
CA GLU A 183 0.23 15.43 21.64
C GLU A 183 0.62 14.03 22.15
N ALA A 184 1.39 13.26 21.36
CA ALA A 184 1.88 11.95 21.78
C ALA A 184 2.87 12.04 22.95
N GLU A 185 3.82 12.98 22.90
CA GLU A 185 4.79 13.22 23.98
C GLU A 185 4.12 13.69 25.29
N GLU A 186 3.10 14.55 25.19
CA GLU A 186 2.30 14.99 26.33
C GLU A 186 1.51 13.84 26.97
N LYS A 187 0.93 12.96 26.14
CA LYS A 187 0.20 11.78 26.60
C LYS A 187 1.12 10.78 27.31
N GLU A 188 2.34 10.60 26.81
CA GLU A 188 3.34 9.75 27.46
C GLU A 188 3.76 10.33 28.81
N ARG A 189 4.06 11.63 28.85
CA ARG A 189 4.47 12.32 30.09
C ARG A 189 3.39 12.30 31.17
N SER A 190 2.13 12.54 30.78
CA SER A 190 0.99 12.47 31.70
C SER A 190 0.72 11.04 32.19
N GLY A 191 0.91 10.03 31.34
CA GLY A 191 0.83 8.62 31.74
C GLY A 191 1.88 8.24 32.76
N VAL A 192 3.12 8.71 32.60
CA VAL A 192 4.20 8.51 33.58
C VAL A 192 3.88 9.19 34.91
N ALA A 193 3.41 10.44 34.89
CA ALA A 193 3.03 11.15 36.10
C ALA A 193 1.92 10.42 36.89
N ALA A 194 0.87 9.97 36.21
CA ALA A 194 -0.22 9.23 36.84
C ALA A 194 0.22 7.89 37.45
N ALA A 195 1.19 7.21 36.83
CA ALA A 195 1.75 5.98 37.38
C ALA A 195 2.56 6.22 38.66
N VAL A 196 3.34 7.31 38.70
CA VAL A 196 4.08 7.74 39.89
C VAL A 196 3.12 8.09 41.03
N ASP A 197 2.07 8.85 40.74
CA ASP A 197 1.05 9.21 41.75
C ASP A 197 0.36 7.97 42.34
N GLN A 198 0.05 6.97 41.50
CA GLN A 198 -0.51 5.69 41.98
C GLN A 198 0.46 4.91 42.86
N GLU A 199 1.75 4.90 42.52
CA GLU A 199 2.77 4.22 43.31
C GLU A 199 2.96 4.89 44.68
N GLU A 200 2.95 6.22 44.72
CA GLU A 200 2.98 6.99 45.97
C GLU A 200 1.74 6.74 46.85
N GLU A 201 0.54 6.64 46.25
CA GLU A 201 -0.69 6.32 46.98
C GLU A 201 -0.64 4.91 47.59
N ILE A 202 -0.13 3.93 46.83
CA ILE A 202 0.06 2.55 47.31
C ILE A 202 1.07 2.52 48.46
N ASP A 203 2.21 3.20 48.33
CA ASP A 203 3.23 3.26 49.38
C ASP A 203 2.68 3.92 50.66
N PHE A 204 1.92 5.01 50.50
CA PHE A 204 1.25 5.67 51.62
C PHE A 204 0.27 4.73 52.35
N HIS A 205 -0.53 3.97 51.60
CA HIS A 205 -1.47 3.03 52.19
C HIS A 205 -0.76 1.89 52.93
N LEU A 206 0.32 1.34 52.36
CA LEU A 206 1.14 0.30 53.00
C LEU A 206 1.78 0.78 54.31
N ARG A 207 2.32 2.00 54.34
CA ARG A 207 2.89 2.59 55.56
C ARG A 207 1.85 2.74 56.67
N THR A 208 0.66 3.23 56.32
CA THR A 208 -0.44 3.43 57.27
C THR A 208 -0.89 2.10 57.90
N LEU A 209 -0.99 1.04 57.10
CA LEU A 209 -1.33 -0.31 57.60
C LEU A 209 -0.26 -0.86 58.56
N LEU A 210 1.02 -0.66 58.24
CA LEU A 210 2.14 -1.13 59.07
C LEU A 210 2.24 -0.38 60.41
N ASP A 211 1.99 0.93 60.41
CA ASP A 211 2.01 1.75 61.63
C ASP A 211 0.84 1.43 62.57
N GLY A 212 -0.34 1.08 62.02
CA GLY A 212 -1.50 0.65 62.82
C GLY A 212 -1.37 -0.74 63.46
N MET A 213 -0.34 -1.51 63.11
CA MET A 213 -0.06 -2.85 63.67
C MET A 213 0.95 -2.84 64.83
N ARG A 214 1.49 -1.68 65.22
CA ARG A 214 2.38 -1.50 66.37
C ARG A 214 1.62 -1.01 67.61
#